data_AF-A0A2E6H1Q0-F1
#
_entry.id   AF-A0A2E6H1Q0-F1
#
_cell.length_a   1.000
_cell.length_b   1.000
_cell.length_c   1.000
_cell.angle_alpha   90.00
_cell.angle_beta   90.00
_cell.angle_gamma   90.00
#
_symmetry.space_group_name_H-M   'P 1'
#
loop_
_entity.id
_entity.type
_entity.pdbx_description
1 polymer ?
#
loop_
_entity_poly.entity_id
_entity_poly.type
_entity_poly.pdbx_seq_one_letter_code
_entity_poly.pdbx_strand_id
1 'polypeptide(L)'
;MAANFLDKIEEEKGQAIFELILFMPFLVYFATVLFNTGSAINGSINQQKATRGYFYYILKGNSMLPVKSDLSSLGQEGLTSVSAASIGWAEKKTGSSEQYGTCYKYSTLYSSSDEKCDEKAKEAGSSIFVKPLTFYGVCSATYILKDDSTYNWDQARGATSNCILGDGS
;
A
#
# COMPACT_ATOMS: atom_id res chain seq x y z
N MET A 1 -14.48 2.79 64.65
CA MET A 1 -14.10 3.64 63.49
C MET A 1 -14.01 2.81 62.20
N ALA A 2 -15.05 2.04 61.85
CA ALA A 2 -15.08 1.22 60.63
C ALA A 2 -16.42 1.29 59.86
N ALA A 3 -17.39 2.06 60.36
CA ALA A 3 -18.71 2.18 59.75
C ALA A 3 -18.76 3.20 58.60
N ASN A 4 -17.81 4.15 58.53
CA ASN A 4 -17.86 5.26 57.57
C ASN A 4 -17.24 4.96 56.20
N PHE A 5 -16.63 3.79 56.01
CA PHE A 5 -16.00 3.42 54.72
C PHE A 5 -16.92 2.56 53.85
N LEU A 6 -17.78 1.74 54.47
CA LEU A 6 -18.75 0.90 53.75
C LEU A 6 -19.95 1.71 53.25
N ASP A 7 -20.38 2.73 53.99
CA ASP A 7 -21.47 3.63 53.60
C ASP A 7 -21.14 4.46 52.34
N LYS A 8 -19.86 4.63 52.03
CA LYS A 8 -19.39 5.39 50.86
C LYS A 8 -19.40 4.56 49.57
N ILE A 9 -19.65 3.25 49.67
CA ILE A 9 -19.65 2.32 48.54
C ILE A 9 -21.08 2.09 48.00
N GLU A 10 -22.12 2.58 48.69
CA GLU A 10 -23.52 2.29 48.37
C GLU A 10 -24.20 3.26 47.37
N GLU A 11 -23.54 4.37 46.99
CA GLU A 11 -24.09 5.38 46.06
C GLU A 11 -23.49 5.36 44.63
N GLU A 12 -22.88 4.25 44.21
CA GLU A 12 -22.34 4.06 42.84
C GLU A 12 -23.41 3.68 41.79
N LYS A 13 -24.71 3.73 42.16
CA LYS A 13 -25.83 3.47 41.24
C LYS A 13 -26.09 4.68 40.33
N GLY A 14 -25.25 4.83 39.31
CA GLY A 14 -25.44 5.86 38.27
C GLY A 14 -24.14 6.37 37.66
N GLN A 15 -23.01 6.17 38.36
CA GLN A 15 -21.68 6.53 37.85
C GLN A 15 -21.39 5.82 36.53
N ALA A 16 -21.73 4.54 36.40
CA ALA A 16 -21.55 3.78 35.16
C ALA A 16 -22.34 4.35 33.96
N ILE A 17 -23.53 4.91 34.19
CA ILE A 17 -24.34 5.53 33.12
C ILE A 17 -23.73 6.88 32.72
N PHE A 18 -23.28 7.67 33.70
CA PHE A 18 -22.61 8.93 33.44
C PHE A 18 -21.28 8.74 32.72
N GLU A 19 -20.46 7.79 33.17
CA GLU A 19 -19.22 7.39 32.49
C GLU A 19 -19.50 6.91 31.06
N LEU A 20 -20.53 6.08 30.84
CA LEU A 20 -20.90 5.65 29.51
C LEU A 20 -21.27 6.81 28.58
N ILE A 21 -22.08 7.77 29.05
CA ILE A 21 -22.45 8.96 28.25
C ILE A 21 -21.21 9.80 27.92
N LEU A 22 -20.28 9.93 28.86
CA LEU A 22 -19.04 10.68 28.68
C LEU A 22 -18.06 9.96 27.74
N PHE A 23 -17.98 8.63 27.78
CA PHE A 23 -17.09 7.84 26.93
C PHE A 23 -17.68 7.47 25.56
N MET A 24 -19.01 7.49 25.41
CA MET A 24 -19.69 7.12 24.16
C MET A 24 -19.17 7.87 22.93
N PRO A 25 -18.93 9.21 22.96
CA PRO A 25 -18.36 9.92 21.83
C PRO A 25 -16.99 9.39 21.40
N PHE A 26 -16.14 9.02 22.38
CA PHE A 26 -14.82 8.44 22.12
C PHE A 26 -14.94 7.04 21.52
N LEU A 27 -15.88 6.21 22.01
CA LEU A 27 -16.12 4.88 21.45
C LEU A 27 -16.64 4.93 20.01
N VAL A 28 -17.56 5.85 19.71
CA VAL A 28 -18.08 6.05 18.35
C VAL A 28 -16.99 6.55 17.40
N TYR A 29 -16.15 7.47 17.87
CA TYR A 29 -14.99 7.93 17.11
C TYR A 29 -14.02 6.78 16.83
N PHE A 30 -13.69 5.98 17.84
CA PHE A 30 -12.78 4.85 17.71
C PHE A 30 -13.32 3.79 16.74
N ALA A 31 -14.62 3.48 16.81
CA ALA A 31 -15.29 2.60 15.86
C ALA A 31 -15.16 3.14 14.42
N THR A 32 -15.38 4.44 14.22
CA THR A 32 -15.26 5.08 12.89
C THR A 32 -13.83 4.98 12.34
N VAL A 33 -12.83 5.20 13.19
CA VAL A 33 -11.41 5.05 12.82
C VAL A 33 -11.11 3.61 12.41
N LEU A 34 -11.59 2.62 13.17
CA LEU A 34 -11.42 1.20 12.85
C LEU A 34 -12.07 0.84 11.51
N PHE A 35 -13.31 1.26 11.27
CA PHE A 35 -14.01 0.96 10.01
C PHE A 35 -13.34 1.61 8.80
N ASN A 36 -12.94 2.87 8.91
CA ASN A 36 -12.27 3.59 7.81
C ASN A 36 -10.90 2.99 7.52
N THR A 37 -10.13 2.64 8.56
CA THR A 37 -8.83 1.99 8.40
C THR A 37 -8.98 0.58 7.82
N GLY A 38 -9.93 -0.20 8.30
CA GLY A 38 -10.21 -1.54 7.77
C GLY A 38 -10.63 -1.51 6.30
N SER A 39 -11.45 -0.53 5.92
CA SER A 39 -11.83 -0.30 4.52
C SER A 39 -10.62 0.11 3.67
N ALA A 40 -9.74 0.96 4.21
CA ALA A 40 -8.49 1.35 3.55
C ALA A 40 -7.56 0.18 3.27
N ILE A 41 -7.36 -0.68 4.26
CA ILE A 41 -6.54 -1.89 4.12
C ILE A 41 -7.17 -2.86 3.12
N ASN A 42 -8.49 -3.05 3.16
CA ASN A 42 -9.16 -3.95 2.22
C ASN A 42 -9.04 -3.45 0.78
N GLY A 43 -9.22 -2.14 0.56
CA GLY A 43 -9.02 -1.52 -0.74
C GLY A 43 -7.60 -1.77 -1.28
N SER A 44 -6.57 -1.64 -0.43
CA SER A 44 -5.18 -1.73 -0.86
C SER A 44 -4.76 -3.16 -1.17
N ILE A 45 -5.31 -4.12 -0.43
CA ILE A 45 -5.18 -5.55 -0.75
C ILE A 45 -5.80 -5.88 -2.11
N ASN A 46 -6.98 -5.36 -2.41
CA ASN A 46 -7.64 -5.65 -3.69
C ASN A 46 -6.90 -5.02 -4.87
N GLN A 47 -6.30 -3.83 -4.70
CA GLN A 47 -5.41 -3.25 -5.70
C GLN A 47 -4.19 -4.14 -5.96
N GLN A 48 -3.54 -4.65 -4.92
CA GLN A 48 -2.43 -5.59 -5.10
C GLN A 48 -2.86 -6.87 -5.81
N LYS A 49 -4.04 -7.43 -5.49
CA LYS A 49 -4.58 -8.62 -6.18
C LYS A 49 -4.80 -8.35 -7.67
N ALA A 50 -5.33 -7.18 -8.02
CA ALA A 50 -5.52 -6.78 -9.41
C ALA A 50 -4.18 -6.64 -10.14
N THR A 51 -3.21 -5.92 -9.55
CA THR A 51 -1.85 -5.76 -10.12
C THR A 51 -1.17 -7.10 -10.32
N ARG A 52 -1.22 -7.97 -9.30
CA ARG A 52 -0.71 -9.35 -9.37
C ARG A 52 -1.41 -10.16 -10.46
N GLY A 53 -2.74 -10.08 -10.53
CA GLY A 53 -3.54 -10.78 -11.52
C GLY A 53 -3.19 -10.36 -12.95
N TYR A 54 -3.06 -9.05 -13.19
CA TYR A 54 -2.66 -8.50 -14.48
C TYR A 54 -1.25 -8.93 -14.88
N PHE A 55 -0.29 -8.86 -13.95
CA PHE A 55 1.07 -9.30 -14.18
C PHE A 55 1.15 -10.79 -14.58
N TYR A 56 0.47 -11.66 -13.82
CA TYR A 56 0.45 -13.09 -14.15
C TYR A 56 -0.41 -13.42 -15.37
N TYR A 57 -1.37 -12.57 -15.73
CA TYR A 57 -2.10 -12.69 -16.99
C TYR A 57 -1.19 -12.41 -18.19
N ILE A 58 -0.33 -11.39 -18.12
CA ILE A 58 0.69 -11.12 -19.16
C ILE A 58 1.69 -12.28 -19.24
N LEU A 59 2.11 -12.83 -18.09
CA LEU A 59 2.99 -14.00 -18.06
C LEU A 59 2.31 -15.32 -18.45
N LYS A 60 0.98 -15.34 -18.63
CA LYS A 60 0.23 -16.58 -18.86
C LYS A 60 0.64 -17.19 -20.20
N GLY A 61 1.51 -18.20 -20.11
CA GLY A 61 2.06 -18.91 -21.27
C GLY A 61 3.56 -18.72 -21.49
N ASN A 62 4.22 -17.81 -20.76
CA ASN A 62 5.67 -17.64 -20.84
C ASN A 62 6.26 -17.10 -19.53
N SER A 63 6.82 -17.98 -18.70
CA SER A 63 7.57 -17.61 -17.49
C SER A 63 8.99 -17.06 -17.77
N MET A 64 9.39 -17.03 -19.05
CA MET A 64 10.70 -16.59 -19.54
C MET A 64 10.61 -15.24 -20.27
N LEU A 65 9.69 -14.35 -19.86
CA LEU A 65 9.74 -12.97 -20.33
C LEU A 65 11.06 -12.31 -19.90
N PRO A 66 11.69 -11.50 -20.78
CA PRO A 66 11.17 -10.96 -22.05
C PRO A 66 11.20 -11.94 -23.25
N VAL A 67 10.35 -11.73 -24.25
CA VAL A 67 10.27 -12.60 -25.44
C VAL A 67 11.56 -12.49 -26.27
N LYS A 68 11.95 -13.56 -26.99
CA LYS A 68 13.18 -13.58 -27.80
C LYS A 68 13.28 -12.44 -28.83
N SER A 69 12.16 -12.01 -29.39
CA SER A 69 12.08 -10.87 -30.30
C SER A 69 12.56 -9.58 -29.62
N ASP A 70 12.11 -9.34 -28.39
CA ASP A 70 12.42 -8.14 -27.64
C ASP A 70 13.89 -8.15 -27.25
N LEU A 71 14.40 -9.30 -26.78
CA LEU A 71 15.81 -9.50 -26.48
C LEU A 71 16.68 -9.20 -27.71
N SER A 72 16.31 -9.66 -28.91
CA SER A 72 17.08 -9.38 -30.12
C SER A 72 17.16 -7.89 -30.48
N SER A 73 16.08 -7.13 -30.23
CA SER A 73 16.08 -5.68 -30.43
C SER A 73 16.95 -4.95 -29.41
N LEU A 74 16.86 -5.33 -28.13
CA LEU A 74 17.63 -4.73 -27.04
C LEU A 74 19.15 -5.01 -27.17
N GLY A 75 19.50 -6.17 -27.74
CA GLY A 75 20.89 -6.50 -28.07
C GLY A 75 21.47 -5.59 -29.15
N GLN A 76 20.67 -5.18 -30.15
CA GLN A 76 21.08 -4.21 -31.17
C GLN A 76 21.30 -2.80 -30.59
N GLU A 77 20.61 -2.48 -29.49
CA GLU A 77 20.81 -1.23 -28.73
C GLU A 77 22.01 -1.28 -27.77
N GLY A 78 22.73 -2.40 -27.69
CA GLY A 78 23.93 -2.56 -26.87
C GLY A 78 23.68 -2.87 -25.40
N LEU A 79 22.46 -3.29 -25.03
CA LEU A 79 22.12 -3.65 -23.65
C LEU A 79 22.72 -5.01 -23.26
N THR A 80 23.64 -5.04 -22.30
CA THR A 80 24.36 -6.27 -21.93
C THR A 80 23.60 -7.18 -20.97
N SER A 81 22.60 -6.65 -20.25
CA SER A 81 21.76 -7.38 -19.30
C SER A 81 20.33 -6.89 -19.37
N VAL A 82 19.37 -7.80 -19.45
CA VAL A 82 17.94 -7.49 -19.52
C VAL A 82 17.18 -8.38 -18.54
N SER A 83 16.25 -7.80 -17.78
CA SER A 83 15.33 -8.54 -16.90
C SER A 83 13.95 -7.91 -16.97
N ALA A 84 12.90 -8.73 -16.96
CA ALA A 84 11.54 -8.23 -16.79
C ALA A 84 11.22 -8.07 -15.30
N ALA A 85 10.78 -6.89 -14.88
CA ALA A 85 10.28 -6.65 -13.54
C ALA A 85 8.95 -5.91 -13.62
N SER A 86 8.05 -6.18 -12.68
CA SER A 86 6.84 -5.39 -12.51
C SER A 86 6.82 -4.85 -11.09
N ILE A 87 6.85 -3.53 -10.99
CA ILE A 87 6.66 -2.79 -9.74
C ILE A 87 5.45 -1.89 -9.98
N GLY A 88 4.36 -2.15 -9.28
CA GLY A 88 3.12 -1.40 -9.46
C GLY A 88 2.72 -0.67 -8.20
N TRP A 89 2.69 0.66 -8.28
CA TRP A 89 1.86 1.52 -7.43
C TRP A 89 1.34 2.66 -8.32
N ALA A 90 0.07 3.03 -8.15
CA ALA A 90 -0.52 4.14 -8.88
C ALA A 90 -1.41 4.94 -7.93
N GLU A 91 -1.08 6.22 -7.74
CA GLU A 91 -1.89 7.12 -6.92
C GLU A 91 -3.02 7.72 -7.76
N LYS A 92 -2.72 8.13 -8.99
CA LYS A 92 -3.64 8.81 -9.90
C LYS A 92 -3.19 8.67 -11.35
N LYS A 93 -4.13 8.75 -12.30
CA LYS A 93 -3.80 8.93 -13.73
C LYS A 93 -3.59 10.41 -14.05
N THR A 94 -2.44 10.76 -14.61
CA THR A 94 -2.16 12.13 -15.08
C THR A 94 -3.23 12.59 -16.07
N GLY A 95 -3.88 13.72 -15.78
CA GLY A 95 -4.95 14.29 -16.62
C GLY A 95 -6.35 13.70 -16.42
N SER A 96 -6.54 12.77 -15.46
CA SER A 96 -7.86 12.25 -15.08
C SER A 96 -8.21 12.64 -13.64
N SER A 97 -9.50 12.75 -13.34
CA SER A 97 -10.01 12.83 -11.97
C SER A 97 -10.02 11.46 -11.26
N GLU A 98 -9.72 10.38 -11.98
CA GLU A 98 -9.66 9.03 -11.43
C GLU A 98 -8.45 8.86 -10.50
N GLN A 99 -8.75 8.56 -9.24
CA GLN A 99 -7.78 8.22 -8.22
C GLN A 99 -7.71 6.69 -8.08
N TYR A 100 -6.51 6.13 -8.17
CA TYR A 100 -6.30 4.69 -8.04
C TYR A 100 -5.72 4.30 -6.69
N GLY A 101 -5.02 5.20 -6.00
CA GLY A 101 -4.47 4.92 -4.67
C GLY A 101 -5.58 4.79 -3.62
N THR A 102 -5.42 3.86 -2.67
CA THR A 102 -6.36 3.79 -1.54
C THR A 102 -6.23 5.01 -0.66
N CYS A 103 -7.34 5.74 -0.55
CA CYS A 103 -7.39 6.92 0.28
C CYS A 103 -8.72 7.06 0.98
N TYR A 104 -8.66 7.07 2.31
CA TYR A 104 -9.85 7.09 3.14
C TYR A 104 -9.76 8.27 4.09
N LYS A 105 -10.78 9.13 4.03
CA LYS A 105 -10.91 10.30 4.90
C LYS A 105 -11.45 9.86 6.25
N TYR A 106 -10.83 10.29 7.35
CA TYR A 106 -11.45 10.18 8.66
C TYR A 106 -12.61 11.16 8.77
N SER A 107 -13.76 10.68 9.20
CA SER A 107 -14.88 11.55 9.58
C SER A 107 -14.59 12.14 10.95
N THR A 108 -13.77 13.17 11.00
CA THR A 108 -13.54 13.95 12.22
C THR A 108 -14.76 14.81 12.50
N LEU A 109 -15.30 14.79 13.72
CA LEU A 109 -16.40 15.67 14.16
C LEU A 109 -16.03 17.17 14.11
N TYR A 110 -14.74 17.51 14.05
CA TYR A 110 -14.23 18.87 14.21
C TYR A 110 -13.28 19.37 13.11
N SER A 111 -13.04 18.63 12.02
CA SER A 111 -12.15 19.13 10.96
C SER A 111 -12.94 19.55 9.71
N SER A 112 -12.86 20.84 9.42
CA SER A 112 -13.25 21.49 8.17
C SER A 112 -12.07 21.53 7.19
N SER A 113 -11.25 20.49 7.19
CA SER A 113 -10.08 20.43 6.32
C SER A 113 -10.51 20.15 4.87
N ASP A 114 -10.19 21.10 3.98
CA ASP A 114 -10.26 20.99 2.52
C ASP A 114 -9.11 20.16 1.93
N GLU A 115 -8.35 19.45 2.76
CA GLU A 115 -7.28 18.55 2.30
C GLU A 115 -7.86 17.58 1.26
N LYS A 116 -7.21 17.56 0.09
CA LYS A 116 -7.46 16.54 -0.93
C LYS A 116 -6.51 15.40 -0.69
N CYS A 117 -6.95 14.20 -1.04
CA CYS A 117 -6.12 13.04 -0.88
C CYS A 117 -4.80 13.11 -1.67
N ASP A 118 -4.78 13.75 -2.84
CA ASP A 118 -3.55 13.87 -3.64
C ASP A 118 -2.55 14.89 -3.09
N GLU A 119 -2.97 15.70 -2.11
CA GLU A 119 -2.15 16.78 -1.55
C GLU A 119 -1.45 16.30 -0.27
N LYS A 120 -0.26 16.84 -0.03
CA LYS A 120 0.40 16.70 1.28
C LYS A 120 -0.36 17.55 2.29
N ALA A 121 -0.53 17.03 3.50
CA ALA A 121 -1.06 17.83 4.60
C ALA A 121 -0.22 19.10 4.78
N LYS A 122 -0.89 20.22 5.06
CA LYS A 122 -0.23 21.53 5.24
C LYS A 122 0.75 21.51 6.42
N GLU A 123 0.52 20.65 7.41
CA GLU A 123 1.37 20.46 8.57
C GLU A 123 1.71 18.97 8.74
N ALA A 124 2.88 18.67 9.30
CA ALA A 124 3.28 17.30 9.56
C ALA A 124 2.38 16.66 10.63
N GLY A 125 1.84 15.47 10.35
CA GLY A 125 0.98 14.75 11.28
C GLY A 125 -0.47 15.24 11.38
N SER A 126 -0.88 16.24 10.58
CA SER A 126 -2.26 16.77 10.58
C SER A 126 -3.15 16.18 9.49
N SER A 127 -2.65 15.20 8.72
CA SER A 127 -3.44 14.61 7.64
C SER A 127 -4.66 13.89 8.17
N ILE A 128 -5.81 14.17 7.58
CA ILE A 128 -7.07 13.50 7.90
C ILE A 128 -7.34 12.29 7.01
N PHE A 129 -6.33 11.87 6.24
CA PHE A 129 -6.41 10.71 5.36
C PHE A 129 -5.53 9.57 5.83
N VAL A 130 -6.04 8.35 5.66
CA VAL A 130 -5.23 7.14 5.67
C VAL A 130 -4.91 6.76 4.24
N LYS A 131 -3.61 6.65 3.96
CA LYS A 131 -3.09 6.23 2.67
C LYS A 131 -2.18 5.02 2.87
N PRO A 132 -2.73 3.80 2.97
CA PRO A 132 -1.90 2.60 3.06
C PRO A 132 -1.09 2.48 1.77
N LEU A 133 0.23 2.64 1.87
CA LEU A 133 1.11 2.37 0.74
C LEU A 133 1.28 0.87 0.62
N THR A 134 0.82 0.32 -0.49
CA THR A 134 1.03 -1.09 -0.83
C THR A 134 1.78 -1.20 -2.14
N PHE A 135 2.84 -2.00 -2.14
CA PHE A 135 3.61 -2.28 -3.33
C PHE A 135 3.56 -3.78 -3.63
N TYR A 136 3.53 -4.11 -4.92
CA TYR A 136 3.73 -5.47 -5.40
C TYR A 136 4.88 -5.45 -6.40
N GLY A 137 5.87 -6.30 -6.15
CA GLY A 137 7.06 -6.44 -6.96
C GLY A 137 7.28 -7.90 -7.34
N VAL A 138 7.46 -8.18 -8.63
CA VAL A 138 7.98 -9.47 -9.09
C VAL A 138 9.08 -9.27 -10.10
N CYS A 139 10.06 -10.16 -9.99
CA CYS A 139 11.25 -10.19 -10.80
C CYS A 139 11.25 -11.48 -11.61
N SER A 140 11.44 -11.32 -12.92
CA SER A 140 11.57 -12.42 -13.87
C SER A 140 13.03 -12.85 -13.98
N ALA A 141 13.28 -13.81 -14.88
CA ALA A 141 14.61 -14.22 -15.28
C ALA A 141 15.45 -13.04 -15.80
N THR A 142 16.74 -13.06 -15.47
CA THR A 142 17.75 -12.15 -15.99
C THR A 142 18.48 -12.80 -17.16
N TYR A 143 18.61 -12.08 -18.26
CA TYR A 143 19.32 -12.51 -19.46
C TYR A 143 20.55 -11.65 -19.68
N ILE A 144 21.66 -12.28 -20.06
CA ILE A 144 22.93 -11.59 -20.36
C ILE A 144 23.32 -11.85 -21.79
N LEU A 145 23.75 -10.80 -22.47
CA LEU A 145 24.29 -10.86 -23.81
C LEU A 145 25.67 -11.54 -23.77
N LYS A 146 25.82 -12.61 -24.56
CA LYS A 146 27.09 -13.30 -24.77
C LYS A 146 27.81 -12.75 -26.00
N ASP A 147 29.07 -13.12 -26.15
CA ASP A 147 29.94 -12.68 -27.25
C ASP A 147 29.40 -13.09 -28.64
N ASP A 148 28.54 -14.12 -28.69
CA ASP A 148 27.82 -14.56 -29.89
C ASP A 148 26.56 -13.73 -30.20
N SER A 149 26.37 -12.59 -29.52
CA SER A 149 25.19 -11.72 -29.61
C SER A 149 23.88 -12.43 -29.24
N THR A 150 23.94 -13.53 -28.49
CA THR A 150 22.76 -14.21 -27.98
C THR A 150 22.55 -13.94 -26.49
N TYR A 151 21.28 -13.82 -26.09
CA TYR A 151 20.92 -13.72 -24.70
C TYR A 151 20.77 -15.10 -24.07
N ASN A 152 21.54 -15.34 -23.02
CA ASN A 152 21.43 -16.56 -22.21
C ASN A 152 20.91 -16.21 -20.82
N TRP A 153 20.08 -17.10 -20.27
CA TRP A 153 19.60 -16.97 -18.90
C TRP A 153 20.77 -17.07 -17.93
N ASP A 154 20.93 -16.06 -17.08
CA ASP A 154 21.94 -16.08 -16.02
C ASP A 154 21.37 -16.73 -14.75
N GLN A 155 21.72 -18.00 -14.56
CA GLN A 155 21.38 -18.76 -13.35
C GLN A 155 22.08 -18.25 -12.09
N ALA A 156 23.25 -17.59 -12.23
CA ALA A 156 24.06 -17.17 -11.10
C ALA A 156 23.56 -15.86 -10.47
N ARG A 157 22.99 -14.95 -11.28
CA ARG A 157 22.43 -13.68 -10.78
C ARG A 157 20.99 -13.75 -10.29
N GLY A 158 20.30 -14.86 -10.54
CA GLY A 158 18.92 -15.04 -10.12
C GLY A 158 17.99 -13.90 -10.57
N ALA A 159 16.76 -13.90 -10.07
CA ALA A 159 15.82 -12.80 -10.28
C ALA A 159 16.10 -11.60 -9.34
N THR A 160 17.09 -11.68 -8.45
CA THR A 160 17.21 -10.81 -7.28
C THR A 160 18.16 -9.63 -7.46
N SER A 161 19.23 -9.75 -8.25
CA SER A 161 20.27 -8.71 -8.31
C SER A 161 19.83 -7.42 -9.02
N ASN A 162 18.96 -7.52 -10.02
CA ASN A 162 18.49 -6.37 -10.81
C ASN A 162 17.18 -5.78 -10.29
N CYS A 163 16.63 -6.39 -9.24
CA CYS A 163 15.38 -6.01 -8.60
C CYS A 163 15.56 -5.33 -7.25
N ILE A 164 16.79 -4.96 -6.93
CA ILE A 164 17.07 -4.06 -5.83
C ILE A 164 16.55 -2.69 -6.30
N LEU A 165 15.37 -2.31 -5.80
CA LEU A 165 14.95 -0.91 -5.77
C LEU A 165 16.16 -0.16 -5.22
N GLY A 166 16.78 0.67 -6.06
CA GLY A 166 18.10 1.24 -5.81
C GLY A 166 18.28 1.59 -4.34
N ASP A 167 19.39 1.15 -3.76
CA ASP A 167 19.83 1.64 -2.46
C ASP A 167 19.73 3.16 -2.50
N GLY A 168 18.93 3.72 -1.59
CA GLY A 168 18.59 5.12 -1.57
C GLY A 168 19.83 6.00 -1.71
N SER A 169 19.86 6.75 -2.80
CA SER A 169 20.65 7.98 -2.94
C SER A 169 19.69 9.14 -3.13
#